data_AF-A0AAV5EP72-F1
#
_entry.id   AF-A0AAV5EP72-F1
#
_cell.length_a   1.000
_cell.length_b   1.000
_cell.length_c   1.000
_cell.angle_alpha   90.00
_cell.angle_beta   90.00
_cell.angle_gamma   90.00
#
_symmetry.space_group_name_H-M   'P 1'
#
loop_
_entity.id
_entity.type
_entity.pdbx_description
1 polymer ?
#
loop_
_entity_poly.entity_id
_entity_poly.type
_entity_poly.pdbx_seq_one_letter_code
_entity_poly.pdbx_strand_id
1 'polypeptide(L)'
;MERHLPVSLLLLLFSIYLLPGFCCAAGNDHFVFSGFDVADASSNFTLDGEATISSERLLELTNNGDNVEGHAFYRTPFRFKESPNGTVLSFSATFVFAIISGLPGPDTITTDGMAFLISPTTNLSDATGAQYMGFLDSVVINRIFAVELDTIKNTEMQDIDDNHVGINIASRYSVPAHAAGFYDGKDDGTFNNLSLDSGKAMQVWVEYDGKTKQVDVTMAPVGMDKPSKPLLSNISDLSAVLTEEAYVGFSAATGPMKSRHCVLAWSFAMNGSAPLIDYNKIPKLPSDQNTLSKLLKIVLPIVASVLIVAADLQTTHVVGTMGYIAPELARSGKASPLTDVFAFGTFLLEVTCGRRPVCNTVQHGRKLLVDRVLEYWNKGALMETVDPKMLGNYNREEARLVLTLGLMCSHPFPRDRPTMRQVIQYLDGDAPLPELTVSNLSLLSMMQSEGLTFNQSSQQYPWSGISMATMTPDITEGR
;
A
#
# COMPACT_ATOMS: atom_id res chain seq x y z
N MET A 1 60.71 3.42 -53.41
CA MET A 1 59.58 2.47 -53.50
C MET A 1 58.88 2.50 -52.15
N GLU A 2 57.93 3.41 -52.03
CA GLU A 2 57.25 3.75 -50.78
C GLU A 2 56.36 2.60 -50.33
N ARG A 3 56.57 2.13 -49.10
CA ARG A 3 55.72 1.10 -48.50
C ARG A 3 54.55 1.80 -47.82
N HIS A 4 53.40 1.79 -48.49
CA HIS A 4 52.15 2.23 -47.90
C HIS A 4 51.81 1.31 -46.72
N LEU A 5 51.77 1.90 -45.52
CA LEU A 5 51.21 1.27 -44.34
C LEU A 5 49.73 0.95 -44.63
N PRO A 6 49.24 -0.29 -44.40
CA PRO A 6 47.87 -0.64 -44.73
C PRO A 6 46.91 0.21 -43.89
N VAL A 7 45.92 0.83 -44.55
CA VAL A 7 44.88 1.70 -43.95
C VAL A 7 44.19 1.04 -42.75
N SER A 8 44.13 -0.30 -42.72
CA SER A 8 43.63 -1.09 -41.60
C SER A 8 44.43 -0.89 -40.30
N LEU A 9 45.75 -0.72 -40.38
CA LEU A 9 46.61 -0.48 -39.21
C LEU A 9 46.46 0.94 -38.67
N LEU A 10 46.18 1.92 -39.54
CA LEU A 10 45.92 3.31 -39.14
C LEU A 10 44.55 3.45 -38.44
N LEU A 11 43.55 2.69 -38.89
CA LEU A 11 42.22 2.62 -38.25
C LEU A 11 42.28 1.89 -36.89
N LEU A 12 43.12 0.88 -36.76
CA LEU A 12 43.33 0.17 -35.48
C LEU A 12 44.09 1.03 -34.45
N LEU A 13 44.97 1.91 -34.91
CA LEU A 13 45.61 2.91 -34.05
C LEU A 13 44.63 4.02 -33.65
N PHE A 14 43.72 4.44 -34.53
CA PHE A 14 42.70 5.44 -34.21
C PHE A 14 41.62 4.91 -33.24
N SER A 15 41.30 3.60 -33.27
CA SER A 15 40.36 2.99 -32.31
C SER A 15 40.94 2.79 -30.92
N ILE A 16 42.27 2.69 -30.77
CA ILE A 16 42.95 2.63 -29.46
C ILE A 16 43.00 4.03 -28.79
N TYR A 17 43.02 5.12 -29.57
CA TYR A 17 42.92 6.49 -29.04
C TYR A 17 41.48 6.98 -28.78
N LEU A 18 40.47 6.13 -29.06
CA LEU A 18 39.05 6.37 -28.79
C LEU A 18 38.47 5.43 -27.72
N LEU A 19 39.31 4.65 -27.04
CA LEU A 19 38.94 4.18 -25.71
C LEU A 19 38.71 5.45 -24.88
N PRO A 20 37.52 5.66 -24.28
CA PRO A 20 37.46 6.58 -23.18
C PRO A 20 38.48 6.02 -22.18
N GLY A 21 39.62 6.70 -22.03
CA GLY A 21 40.43 6.50 -20.85
C GLY A 21 39.44 6.55 -19.71
N PHE A 22 39.41 5.49 -18.89
CA PHE A 22 38.55 5.40 -17.71
C PHE A 22 38.71 6.71 -16.95
N CYS A 23 37.85 7.66 -17.27
CA CYS A 23 37.54 8.76 -16.41
C CYS A 23 36.75 8.03 -15.36
N CYS A 24 37.43 7.61 -14.29
CA CYS A 24 36.76 7.52 -13.01
C CYS A 24 36.07 8.89 -12.87
N ALA A 25 34.80 8.96 -13.23
CA ALA A 25 33.98 10.05 -12.77
C ALA A 25 34.12 9.94 -11.26
N ALA A 26 34.86 10.88 -10.67
CA ALA A 26 34.81 11.07 -9.24
C ALA A 26 33.36 11.41 -8.95
N GLY A 27 32.55 10.39 -8.65
CA GLY A 27 31.24 10.58 -8.06
C GLY A 27 31.47 11.43 -6.82
N ASN A 28 30.56 12.35 -6.52
CA ASN A 28 30.63 13.04 -5.25
C ASN A 28 30.75 11.97 -4.16
N ASP A 29 31.73 12.09 -3.27
CA ASP A 29 31.96 11.16 -2.16
C ASP A 29 30.79 11.16 -1.15
N HIS A 30 29.73 11.92 -1.41
CA HIS A 30 28.53 12.04 -0.61
C HIS A 30 27.32 12.47 -1.46
N PHE A 31 26.12 12.26 -0.94
CA PHE A 31 24.88 12.88 -1.43
C PHE A 31 23.89 13.13 -0.30
N VAL A 32 22.86 13.91 -0.61
CA VAL A 32 21.69 14.09 0.26
C VAL A 32 20.43 14.32 -0.57
N PHE A 33 19.39 13.54 -0.27
CA PHE A 33 18.04 13.65 -0.79
C PHE A 33 17.10 13.89 0.40
N SER A 34 16.53 15.10 0.49
CA SER A 34 15.49 15.44 1.47
C SER A 34 14.13 15.38 0.77
N GLY A 35 13.74 14.17 0.35
CA GLY A 35 12.73 13.91 -0.66
C GLY A 35 13.33 13.67 -2.05
N PHE A 36 12.58 12.99 -2.90
CA PHE A 36 13.02 12.52 -4.21
C PHE A 36 12.19 13.15 -5.33
N ASP A 37 12.82 13.71 -6.34
CA ASP A 37 12.13 14.24 -7.50
C ASP A 37 11.92 13.12 -8.54
N VAL A 38 10.82 13.14 -9.29
CA VAL A 38 10.53 12.08 -10.29
C VAL A 38 11.65 11.95 -11.33
N ALA A 39 12.35 13.05 -11.63
CA ALA A 39 13.51 13.05 -12.51
C ALA A 39 14.66 12.18 -11.97
N ASP A 40 14.81 12.10 -10.64
CA ASP A 40 15.86 11.32 -9.96
C ASP A 40 15.80 9.84 -10.31
N ALA A 41 14.61 9.31 -10.60
CA ALA A 41 14.41 7.90 -10.97
C ALA A 41 15.25 7.49 -12.18
N SER A 42 15.47 8.44 -13.10
CA SER A 42 16.25 8.21 -14.32
C SER A 42 17.68 8.75 -14.25
N SER A 43 17.92 9.79 -13.45
CA SER A 43 19.24 10.45 -13.38
C SER A 43 20.14 9.89 -12.28
N ASN A 44 19.58 9.61 -11.11
CA ASN A 44 20.35 9.35 -9.88
C ASN A 44 20.20 7.92 -9.36
N PHE A 45 19.13 7.22 -9.74
CA PHE A 45 18.85 5.87 -9.26
C PHE A 45 18.80 4.84 -10.38
N THR A 46 19.11 3.59 -10.02
CA THR A 46 18.75 2.38 -10.73
C THR A 46 17.65 1.73 -9.93
N LEU A 47 16.45 1.64 -10.51
CA LEU A 47 15.27 1.07 -9.89
C LEU A 47 14.95 -0.27 -10.56
N ASP A 48 14.61 -1.28 -9.77
CA ASP A 48 14.20 -2.61 -10.21
C ASP A 48 13.00 -3.12 -9.39
N GLY A 49 12.30 -4.12 -9.91
CA GLY A 49 11.05 -4.61 -9.33
C GLY A 49 9.96 -3.52 -9.29
N GLU A 50 9.25 -3.41 -8.18
CA GLU A 50 8.19 -2.41 -7.97
C GLU A 50 8.73 -1.04 -7.53
N ALA A 51 10.05 -0.87 -7.41
CA ALA A 51 10.62 0.36 -6.91
C ALA A 51 10.36 1.54 -7.86
N THR A 52 9.84 2.64 -7.30
CA THR A 52 9.49 3.85 -8.06
C THR A 52 9.65 5.11 -7.22
N ILE A 53 9.76 6.27 -7.86
CA ILE A 53 9.66 7.56 -7.18
C ILE A 53 8.28 8.14 -7.46
N SER A 54 7.48 8.30 -6.41
CA SER A 54 6.11 8.79 -6.53
C SER A 54 6.04 10.31 -6.72
N SER A 55 4.87 10.78 -7.17
CA SER A 55 4.59 12.21 -7.31
C SER A 55 4.66 12.97 -5.97
N GLU A 56 4.48 12.25 -4.87
CA GLU A 56 4.57 12.69 -3.49
C GLU A 56 6.01 12.84 -3.01
N ARG A 57 6.99 12.61 -3.90
CA ARG A 57 8.43 12.70 -3.66
C ARG A 57 9.00 11.61 -2.74
N LEU A 58 8.35 10.45 -2.69
CA LEU A 58 8.78 9.29 -1.93
C LEU A 58 9.49 8.31 -2.86
N LEU A 59 10.59 7.71 -2.39
CA LEU A 59 11.14 6.51 -3.01
C LEU A 59 10.39 5.31 -2.43
N GLU A 60 9.47 4.76 -3.20
CA GLU A 60 8.63 3.63 -2.82
C GLU A 60 9.26 2.35 -3.34
N LEU A 61 9.73 1.48 -2.45
CA LEU A 61 10.35 0.21 -2.83
C LEU A 61 9.29 -0.84 -3.17
N THR A 62 8.11 -0.77 -2.55
CA THR A 62 6.96 -1.64 -2.84
C THR A 62 5.65 -0.85 -2.81
N ASN A 63 4.63 -1.31 -3.56
CA ASN A 63 3.41 -0.53 -3.82
C ASN A 63 2.08 -1.24 -3.44
N ASN A 64 2.02 -1.93 -2.28
CA ASN A 64 0.87 -2.76 -1.85
C ASN A 64 0.56 -3.97 -2.77
N GLY A 65 1.48 -4.34 -3.65
CA GLY A 65 1.41 -5.60 -4.39
C GLY A 65 1.55 -6.82 -3.47
N ASP A 66 1.00 -7.94 -3.89
CA ASP A 66 1.12 -9.23 -3.18
C ASP A 66 2.41 -9.92 -3.64
N ASN A 67 3.27 -10.31 -2.70
CA ASN A 67 4.56 -10.97 -2.97
C ASN A 67 5.44 -10.24 -4.00
N VAL A 68 5.56 -8.92 -3.85
CA VAL A 68 6.41 -8.10 -4.72
C VAL A 68 7.72 -7.77 -4.03
N GLU A 69 8.74 -7.46 -4.82
CA GLU A 69 10.02 -6.94 -4.35
C GLU A 69 10.37 -5.69 -5.13
N GLY A 70 11.22 -4.85 -4.56
CA GLY A 70 11.78 -3.73 -5.29
C GLY A 70 13.10 -3.27 -4.71
N HIS A 71 13.95 -2.80 -5.62
CA HIS A 71 15.31 -2.39 -5.32
C HIS A 71 15.55 -0.98 -5.84
N ALA A 72 16.23 -0.18 -5.05
CA ALA A 72 16.63 1.17 -5.44
C ALA A 72 18.08 1.40 -5.07
N PHE A 73 18.95 1.48 -6.08
CA PHE A 73 20.37 1.75 -5.90
C PHE A 73 20.72 3.14 -6.38
N TYR A 74 21.60 3.83 -5.64
CA TYR A 74 22.25 5.01 -6.19
C TYR A 74 23.11 4.59 -7.39
N ARG A 75 22.93 5.26 -8.53
CA ARG A 75 23.39 4.80 -9.83
C ARG A 75 24.91 4.74 -9.95
N THR A 76 25.63 5.63 -9.28
CA THR A 76 27.09 5.69 -9.32
C THR A 76 27.67 4.91 -8.14
N PRO A 77 28.56 3.93 -8.37
CA PRO A 77 29.18 3.20 -7.27
C PRO A 77 30.13 4.10 -6.48
N PHE A 78 30.35 3.75 -5.22
CA PHE A 78 31.33 4.39 -4.34
C PHE A 78 32.57 3.53 -4.20
N ARG A 79 33.72 4.20 -4.06
CA ARG A 79 34.99 3.55 -3.80
C ARG A 79 35.15 3.27 -2.31
N PHE A 80 34.94 2.03 -1.89
CA PHE A 80 35.06 1.59 -0.50
C PHE A 80 36.50 1.21 -0.10
N LYS A 81 37.42 1.02 -1.05
CA LYS A 81 38.83 0.70 -0.75
C LYS A 81 39.79 1.54 -1.59
N GLU A 82 40.94 1.90 -1.03
CA GLU A 82 41.98 2.58 -1.81
C GLU A 82 42.70 1.63 -2.79
N SER A 83 42.72 0.33 -2.48
CA SER A 83 43.31 -0.70 -3.34
C SER A 83 42.56 -2.03 -3.19
N PRO A 84 42.72 -2.99 -4.12
CA PRO A 84 41.94 -4.24 -4.10
C PRO A 84 42.10 -5.05 -2.81
N ASN A 85 43.30 -5.03 -2.22
CA ASN A 85 43.64 -5.69 -0.96
C ASN A 85 43.66 -4.74 0.24
N GLY A 86 43.15 -3.51 0.05
CA GLY A 86 43.07 -2.50 1.09
C GLY A 86 41.95 -2.77 2.08
N THR A 87 42.01 -2.06 3.20
CA THR A 87 40.93 -2.04 4.18
C THR A 87 39.76 -1.20 3.69
N VAL A 88 38.54 -1.59 4.03
CA VAL A 88 37.37 -0.76 3.77
C VAL A 88 37.49 0.57 4.51
N LEU A 89 37.23 1.65 3.76
CA LEU A 89 37.17 3.03 4.21
C LEU A 89 35.97 3.26 5.12
N SER A 90 36.01 4.34 5.91
CA SER A 90 34.86 4.66 6.76
C SER A 90 33.70 5.14 5.89
N PHE A 91 32.47 4.91 6.31
CA PHE A 91 31.29 5.49 5.66
C PHE A 91 30.21 5.78 6.69
N SER A 92 29.28 6.65 6.31
CA SER A 92 28.06 6.85 7.06
C SER A 92 26.86 7.02 6.14
N ALA A 93 25.73 6.51 6.58
CA ALA A 93 24.44 6.64 5.92
C ALA A 93 23.42 7.14 6.94
N THR A 94 22.48 7.95 6.47
CA THR A 94 21.29 8.34 7.24
C THR A 94 20.10 8.27 6.31
N PHE A 95 19.05 7.59 6.73
CA PHE A 95 17.82 7.53 5.94
C PHE A 95 16.60 7.64 6.82
N VAL A 96 15.55 8.24 6.26
CA VAL A 96 14.23 8.36 6.87
C VAL A 96 13.30 7.44 6.09
N PHE A 97 12.62 6.55 6.79
CA PHE A 97 11.74 5.56 6.18
C PHE A 97 10.38 5.50 6.90
N ALA A 98 9.41 4.86 6.26
CA ALA A 98 8.19 4.42 6.89
C ALA A 98 7.73 3.11 6.23
N ILE A 99 7.27 2.17 7.06
CA ILE A 99 6.58 0.97 6.60
C ILE A 99 5.10 1.16 6.89
N ILE A 100 4.28 1.12 5.85
CA ILE A 100 2.86 1.47 5.92
C ILE A 100 2.06 0.28 5.44
N SER A 101 1.07 -0.16 6.22
CA SER A 101 0.14 -1.18 5.75
C SER A 101 -0.74 -0.66 4.62
N GLY A 102 -0.98 -1.53 3.63
CA GLY A 102 -1.91 -1.30 2.56
C GLY A 102 -3.37 -1.50 2.94
N LEU A 103 -3.65 -1.98 4.17
CA LEU A 103 -4.99 -2.17 4.70
C LEU A 103 -5.34 -1.02 5.67
N PRO A 104 -6.59 -0.53 5.65
CA PRO A 104 -7.04 0.46 6.63
C PRO A 104 -7.36 -0.22 7.97
N GLY A 105 -6.89 0.36 9.08
CA GLY A 105 -7.27 -0.08 10.44
C GLY A 105 -6.14 0.02 11.47
N PRO A 106 -6.47 -0.09 12.77
CA PRO A 106 -5.51 0.04 13.87
C PRO A 106 -4.59 -1.17 14.08
N ASP A 107 -4.98 -2.36 13.63
CA ASP A 107 -4.25 -3.62 13.82
C ASP A 107 -3.84 -4.21 12.46
N THR A 108 -3.06 -3.44 11.70
CA THR A 108 -2.69 -3.80 10.33
C THR A 108 -1.29 -4.40 10.31
N ILE A 109 -1.19 -5.65 9.86
CA ILE A 109 0.08 -6.38 9.75
C ILE A 109 0.76 -5.93 8.46
N THR A 110 2.04 -5.57 8.55
CA THR A 110 2.91 -5.41 7.39
C THR A 110 3.81 -6.62 7.27
N THR A 111 4.14 -6.97 6.03
CA THR A 111 5.17 -7.95 5.72
C THR A 111 5.99 -7.44 4.52
N ASP A 112 7.25 -7.82 4.32
CA ASP A 112 8.09 -8.62 5.23
C ASP A 112 9.14 -7.70 5.88
N GLY A 113 9.71 -6.77 5.13
CA GLY A 113 10.62 -5.77 5.65
C GLY A 113 11.35 -5.01 4.55
N MET A 114 12.33 -4.22 4.98
CA MET A 114 13.24 -3.52 4.07
C MET A 114 14.67 -3.52 4.62
N ALA A 115 15.66 -3.31 3.75
CA ALA A 115 17.05 -3.24 4.14
C ALA A 115 17.81 -2.13 3.40
N PHE A 116 18.72 -1.47 4.11
CA PHE A 116 19.80 -0.70 3.48
C PHE A 116 20.92 -1.66 3.08
N LEU A 117 21.40 -1.56 1.84
CA LEU A 117 22.37 -2.49 1.25
C LEU A 117 23.62 -1.78 0.76
N ILE A 118 24.75 -2.47 0.89
CA ILE A 118 25.97 -2.23 0.10
C ILE A 118 26.28 -3.51 -0.68
N SER A 119 26.26 -3.42 -2.00
CA SER A 119 26.33 -4.58 -2.91
C SER A 119 27.30 -4.33 -4.08
N PRO A 120 28.04 -5.34 -4.57
CA PRO A 120 28.89 -5.20 -5.76
C PRO A 120 28.09 -4.99 -7.06
N THR A 121 26.77 -5.20 -7.04
CA THR A 121 25.88 -5.10 -8.20
C THR A 121 24.56 -4.46 -7.80
N THR A 122 23.91 -3.78 -8.74
CA THR A 122 22.53 -3.30 -8.58
C THR A 122 21.49 -4.31 -9.07
N ASN A 123 21.94 -5.37 -9.76
CA ASN A 123 21.06 -6.43 -10.24
C ASN A 123 20.97 -7.53 -9.18
N LEU A 124 19.79 -7.65 -8.56
CA LEU A 124 19.42 -8.69 -7.60
C LEU A 124 18.24 -9.53 -8.09
N SER A 125 18.03 -9.62 -9.42
CA SER A 125 16.90 -10.33 -10.02
C SER A 125 16.89 -11.86 -9.75
N ASP A 126 17.99 -12.37 -9.19
CA ASP A 126 18.12 -13.77 -8.75
C ASP A 126 17.62 -14.01 -7.32
N ALA A 127 17.41 -12.94 -6.54
CA ALA A 127 16.85 -13.02 -5.21
C ALA A 127 15.32 -13.17 -5.26
N THR A 128 14.73 -13.51 -4.13
CA THR A 128 13.27 -13.62 -4.01
C THR A 128 12.70 -12.66 -2.96
N GLY A 129 11.44 -12.29 -3.15
CA GLY A 129 10.68 -11.45 -2.24
C GLY A 129 10.24 -12.19 -0.97
N ALA A 130 9.16 -11.71 -0.33
CA ALA A 130 8.69 -12.20 0.96
C ALA A 130 9.84 -12.25 2.00
N GLN A 131 10.01 -13.40 2.68
CA GLN A 131 10.92 -13.56 3.82
C GLN A 131 12.40 -13.36 3.47
N TYR A 132 12.75 -13.34 2.18
CA TYR A 132 14.12 -13.11 1.71
C TYR A 132 14.39 -11.64 1.35
N MET A 133 13.38 -10.76 1.48
CA MET A 133 13.43 -9.31 1.29
C MET A 133 14.07 -8.84 -0.03
N GLY A 134 14.10 -9.68 -1.05
CA GLY A 134 14.73 -9.39 -2.34
C GLY A 134 16.26 -9.39 -2.31
N PHE A 135 16.92 -9.96 -1.29
CA PHE A 135 18.39 -10.04 -1.28
C PHE A 135 19.00 -11.21 -0.51
N LEU A 136 18.31 -11.78 0.49
CA LEU A 136 18.89 -12.71 1.46
C LEU A 136 19.24 -14.08 0.86
N ASP A 137 18.63 -14.45 -0.25
CA ASP A 137 18.91 -15.68 -1.00
C ASP A 137 19.70 -15.43 -2.30
N SER A 138 20.13 -14.19 -2.56
CA SER A 138 20.91 -13.85 -3.74
C SER A 138 22.22 -14.64 -3.82
N VAL A 139 22.65 -14.98 -5.03
CA VAL A 139 23.95 -15.60 -5.30
C VAL A 139 25.14 -14.71 -4.89
N VAL A 140 24.92 -13.40 -4.72
CA VAL A 140 25.92 -12.45 -4.24
C VAL A 140 25.80 -12.13 -2.75
N ILE A 141 24.95 -12.82 -1.97
CA ILE A 141 24.74 -12.56 -0.54
C ILE A 141 26.06 -12.54 0.26
N ASN A 142 27.03 -13.36 -0.12
CA ASN A 142 28.37 -13.42 0.50
C ASN A 142 29.24 -12.17 0.26
N ARG A 143 28.76 -11.19 -0.51
CA ARG A 143 29.41 -9.92 -0.81
C ARG A 143 28.52 -8.72 -0.47
N ILE A 144 27.42 -8.95 0.24
CA ILE A 144 26.50 -7.91 0.68
C ILE A 144 26.75 -7.61 2.16
N PHE A 145 26.75 -6.31 2.46
CA PHE A 145 26.51 -5.80 3.81
C PHE A 145 25.10 -5.20 3.83
N ALA A 146 24.32 -5.52 4.85
CA ALA A 146 22.98 -4.98 5.01
C ALA A 146 22.68 -4.58 6.45
N VAL A 147 21.76 -3.61 6.58
CA VAL A 147 21.03 -3.34 7.80
C VAL A 147 19.56 -3.55 7.50
N GLU A 148 18.99 -4.64 8.01
CA GLU A 148 17.59 -5.00 7.80
C GLU A 148 16.68 -4.39 8.88
N LEU A 149 15.45 -4.10 8.46
CA LEU A 149 14.33 -3.63 9.25
C LEU A 149 13.19 -4.62 8.99
N ASP A 150 13.09 -5.61 9.87
CA ASP A 150 12.21 -6.77 9.71
C ASP A 150 10.94 -6.62 10.53
N THR A 151 9.79 -6.86 9.89
CA THR A 151 8.46 -6.77 10.49
C THR A 151 7.80 -8.12 10.69
N ILE A 152 8.51 -9.22 10.42
CA ILE A 152 8.00 -10.58 10.58
C ILE A 152 9.05 -11.47 11.24
N LYS A 153 8.55 -12.44 12.02
CA LYS A 153 9.39 -13.47 12.61
C LYS A 153 9.40 -14.72 11.76
N ASN A 154 10.45 -14.92 10.99
CA ASN A 154 10.75 -16.14 10.27
C ASN A 154 11.69 -17.03 11.11
N THR A 155 11.19 -18.20 11.54
CA THR A 155 11.99 -19.12 12.36
C THR A 155 13.18 -19.70 11.57
N GLU A 156 13.01 -19.89 10.27
CA GLU A 156 14.05 -20.32 9.34
C GLU A 156 15.18 -19.29 9.15
N MET A 157 14.91 -18.01 9.41
CA MET A 157 15.87 -16.90 9.36
C MET A 157 16.52 -16.62 10.74
N GLN A 158 16.10 -17.36 11.77
CA GLN A 158 16.54 -17.20 13.16
C GLN A 158 16.18 -15.84 13.76
N ASP A 159 15.06 -15.28 13.34
CA ASP A 159 14.61 -13.98 13.80
C ASP A 159 14.27 -14.00 15.28
N ILE A 160 14.69 -12.95 15.96
CA ILE A 160 14.52 -12.81 17.40
C ILE A 160 13.05 -12.53 17.75
N ASP A 161 12.38 -11.69 16.96
CA ASP A 161 10.98 -11.28 17.07
C ASP A 161 10.49 -10.76 15.71
N ASP A 162 9.24 -10.29 15.68
CA ASP A 162 8.53 -9.76 14.51
C ASP A 162 8.67 -8.23 14.35
N ASN A 163 9.65 -7.62 15.01
CA ASN A 163 9.90 -6.19 14.94
C ASN A 163 11.36 -5.89 15.33
N HIS A 164 12.29 -6.22 14.45
CA HIS A 164 13.71 -6.12 14.77
C HIS A 164 14.54 -5.39 13.71
N VAL A 165 15.69 -4.91 14.16
CA VAL A 165 16.77 -4.40 13.31
C VAL A 165 17.92 -5.39 13.37
N GLY A 166 18.49 -5.72 12.23
CA GLY A 166 19.57 -6.70 12.10
C GLY A 166 20.74 -6.19 11.27
N ILE A 167 21.94 -6.72 11.52
CA ILE A 167 23.13 -6.51 10.69
C ILE A 167 23.45 -7.82 9.97
N ASN A 168 23.36 -7.82 8.65
CA ASN A 168 23.70 -8.97 7.81
C ASN A 168 25.06 -8.71 7.14
N ILE A 169 26.04 -9.58 7.40
CA ILE A 169 27.38 -9.49 6.84
C ILE A 169 27.68 -10.78 6.08
N ALA A 170 27.67 -10.72 4.75
CA ALA A 170 27.94 -11.88 3.90
C ALA A 170 27.06 -13.12 4.20
N SER A 171 25.89 -12.91 4.79
CA SER A 171 25.06 -13.94 5.41
C SER A 171 23.61 -13.49 5.36
N ARG A 172 22.69 -14.46 5.30
CA ARG A 172 21.26 -14.19 5.42
C ARG A 172 20.76 -14.08 6.86
N TYR A 173 21.59 -14.46 7.83
CA TYR A 173 21.25 -14.37 9.25
C TYR A 173 21.86 -13.10 9.83
N SER A 174 21.05 -12.34 10.58
CA SER A 174 21.48 -11.12 11.24
C SER A 174 22.26 -11.38 12.51
N VAL A 175 23.47 -10.83 12.58
CA VAL A 175 24.33 -10.88 13.76
C VAL A 175 25.14 -9.58 13.88
N PRO A 176 24.85 -8.72 14.87
CA PRO A 176 23.77 -8.82 15.88
C PRO A 176 22.40 -8.40 15.34
N ALA A 177 21.34 -8.72 16.10
CA ALA A 177 19.97 -8.24 15.92
C ALA A 177 19.39 -7.75 17.26
N HIS A 178 18.45 -6.81 17.23
CA HIS A 178 17.77 -6.28 18.41
C HIS A 178 16.37 -5.77 18.04
N ALA A 179 15.41 -5.91 18.96
CA ALA A 179 14.07 -5.32 18.81
C ALA A 179 14.17 -3.83 18.45
N ALA A 180 13.33 -3.37 17.53
CA ALA A 180 13.38 -2.00 17.05
C ALA A 180 13.07 -0.99 18.16
N GLY A 181 13.91 0.04 18.27
CA GLY A 181 13.80 1.02 19.34
C GLY A 181 15.07 1.84 19.52
N PHE A 182 15.07 2.69 20.54
CA PHE A 182 16.17 3.62 20.79
C PHE A 182 16.38 3.84 22.28
N TYR A 183 17.58 4.25 22.68
CA TYR A 183 17.89 4.60 24.06
C TYR A 183 17.77 6.12 24.25
N ASP A 184 17.01 6.57 25.26
CA ASP A 184 16.98 8.00 25.63
C ASP A 184 18.22 8.40 26.45
N GLY A 185 18.63 9.67 26.46
CA GLY A 185 19.77 10.11 27.29
C GLY A 185 21.17 9.62 26.81
N LYS A 186 22.19 9.80 27.66
CA LYS A 186 23.59 9.43 27.36
C LYS A 186 24.01 8.20 28.17
N ASP A 187 24.42 7.14 27.48
CA ASP A 187 25.10 5.94 27.97
C ASP A 187 24.29 4.98 28.88
N ASP A 188 23.43 5.47 29.77
CA ASP A 188 22.56 4.69 30.71
C ASP A 188 21.06 4.77 30.40
N GLY A 189 20.75 5.14 29.16
CA GLY A 189 19.42 5.40 28.65
C GLY A 189 18.37 4.30 28.83
N THR A 190 17.12 4.71 28.99
CA THR A 190 15.96 3.82 28.96
C THR A 190 15.68 3.42 27.52
N PHE A 191 15.50 2.13 27.28
CA PHE A 191 15.09 1.63 25.97
C PHE A 191 13.62 1.99 25.70
N ASN A 192 13.40 2.71 24.60
CA ASN A 192 12.11 3.12 24.08
C ASN A 192 11.81 2.29 22.82
N ASN A 193 10.76 1.47 22.90
CA ASN A 193 10.36 0.57 21.82
C ASN A 193 9.75 1.37 20.64
N LEU A 194 10.05 0.94 19.41
CA LEU A 194 9.48 1.47 18.17
C LEU A 194 8.88 0.33 17.36
N SER A 195 7.66 0.50 16.86
CA SER A 195 7.02 -0.45 15.94
C SER A 195 7.33 -0.03 14.51
N LEU A 196 8.16 -0.81 13.79
CA LEU A 196 8.60 -0.51 12.42
C LEU A 196 7.41 -0.32 11.46
N ASP A 197 6.34 -1.09 11.68
CA ASP A 197 5.08 -1.10 10.95
C ASP A 197 4.06 -0.03 11.37
N SER A 198 4.44 0.89 12.27
CA SER A 198 3.51 1.91 12.82
C SER A 198 2.97 2.92 11.80
N GLY A 199 3.43 2.88 10.54
CA GLY A 199 3.12 3.88 9.52
C GLY A 199 3.72 5.26 9.79
N LYS A 200 4.53 5.41 10.84
CA LYS A 200 5.19 6.66 11.21
C LYS A 200 6.59 6.71 10.65
N ALA A 201 7.03 7.91 10.25
CA ALA A 201 8.39 8.11 9.78
C ALA A 201 9.40 7.94 10.93
N MET A 202 10.40 7.12 10.68
CA MET A 202 11.55 6.87 11.54
C MET A 202 12.84 7.16 10.79
N GLN A 203 13.93 7.32 11.50
CA GLN A 203 15.24 7.58 10.93
C GLN A 203 16.28 6.61 11.49
N VAL A 204 17.21 6.21 10.62
CA VAL A 204 18.29 5.28 10.92
C VAL A 204 19.62 5.89 10.51
N TRP A 205 20.63 5.71 11.36
CA TRP A 205 22.02 6.00 11.06
C TRP A 205 22.81 4.71 11.02
N VAL A 206 23.58 4.52 9.95
CA VAL A 206 24.50 3.40 9.78
C VAL A 206 25.89 3.98 9.64
N GLU A 207 26.79 3.64 10.54
CA GLU A 207 28.15 4.14 10.55
C GLU A 207 29.15 3.00 10.60
N TYR A 208 30.18 3.08 9.78
CA TYR A 208 31.30 2.17 9.80
C TYR A 208 32.60 2.94 9.94
N ASP A 209 33.37 2.64 10.98
CA ASP A 209 34.74 3.12 11.15
C ASP A 209 35.72 2.09 10.60
N GLY A 210 36.33 2.42 9.45
CA GLY A 210 37.28 1.55 8.76
C GLY A 210 38.57 1.26 9.54
N LYS A 211 38.92 2.08 10.54
CA LYS A 211 40.10 1.90 11.40
C LYS A 211 39.81 0.92 12.53
N THR A 212 38.69 1.09 13.22
CA THR A 212 38.32 0.25 14.37
C THR A 212 37.49 -0.97 13.97
N LYS A 213 37.01 -1.03 12.72
CA LYS A 213 36.09 -2.05 12.18
C LYS A 213 34.73 -2.03 12.87
N GLN A 214 34.39 -0.91 13.50
CA GLN A 214 33.15 -0.76 14.24
C GLN A 214 32.01 -0.44 13.28
N VAL A 215 30.95 -1.24 13.33
CA VAL A 215 29.65 -0.97 12.71
C VAL A 215 28.69 -0.56 13.82
N ASP A 216 28.11 0.64 13.72
CA ASP A 216 27.08 1.10 14.63
C ASP A 216 25.80 1.43 13.85
N VAL A 217 24.68 0.91 14.35
CA VAL A 217 23.34 1.22 13.85
C VAL A 217 22.55 1.89 14.95
N THR A 218 22.05 3.09 14.67
CA THR A 218 21.20 3.85 15.59
C THR A 218 19.87 4.13 14.90
N MET A 219 18.77 4.15 15.65
CA MET A 219 17.47 4.56 15.11
C MET A 219 16.73 5.46 16.10
N ALA A 220 15.77 6.23 15.61
CA ALA A 220 14.87 7.07 16.41
C ALA A 220 13.65 7.49 15.58
N PRO A 221 12.59 8.07 16.19
CA PRO A 221 11.58 8.80 15.44
C PRO A 221 12.20 9.94 14.62
N VAL A 222 11.60 10.27 13.47
CA VAL A 222 12.08 11.37 12.63
C VAL A 222 12.10 12.71 13.39
N GLY A 223 13.15 13.52 13.17
CA GLY A 223 13.29 14.85 13.77
C GLY A 223 13.81 14.86 15.21
N MET A 224 14.07 13.69 15.80
CA MET A 224 14.84 13.59 17.05
C MET A 224 16.34 13.72 16.77
N ASP A 225 17.12 14.22 17.72
CA ASP A 225 18.57 14.12 17.65
C ASP A 225 19.01 12.65 17.67
N LYS A 226 20.13 12.33 17.03
CA LYS A 226 20.70 10.98 17.04
C LYS A 226 21.02 10.55 18.49
N PRO A 227 20.45 9.43 18.98
CA PRO A 227 20.83 8.86 20.27
C PRO A 227 22.34 8.61 20.36
N SER A 228 22.95 8.88 21.53
CA SER A 228 24.40 8.68 21.69
C SER A 228 24.77 7.20 21.81
N LYS A 229 23.86 6.38 22.34
CA LYS A 229 24.01 4.93 22.43
C LYS A 229 23.38 4.28 21.19
N PRO A 230 24.16 3.56 20.37
CA PRO A 230 23.60 2.86 19.21
C PRO A 230 22.68 1.71 19.65
N LEU A 231 21.74 1.35 18.78
CA LEU A 231 20.87 0.18 18.97
C LEU A 231 21.68 -1.11 18.81
N LEU A 232 22.49 -1.17 17.75
CA LEU A 232 23.41 -2.27 17.46
C LEU A 232 24.82 -1.74 17.34
N SER A 233 25.76 -2.49 17.89
CA SER A 233 27.19 -2.18 17.82
C SER A 233 27.95 -3.50 17.62
N ASN A 234 28.77 -3.58 16.57
CA ASN A 234 29.49 -4.80 16.20
C ASN A 234 30.86 -4.48 15.61
N ILE A 235 31.91 -5.15 16.11
CA ILE A 235 33.24 -5.06 15.53
C ILE A 235 33.35 -6.16 14.47
N SER A 236 33.36 -5.78 13.20
CA SER A 236 33.45 -6.72 12.07
C SER A 236 34.16 -6.08 10.89
N ASP A 237 35.21 -6.75 10.39
CA ASP A 237 35.96 -6.24 9.26
C ASP A 237 35.24 -6.50 7.94
N LEU A 238 34.64 -5.44 7.38
CA LEU A 238 33.92 -5.51 6.10
C LEU A 238 34.85 -5.68 4.89
N SER A 239 36.17 -5.69 5.08
CA SER A 239 37.16 -5.78 3.98
C SER A 239 37.13 -7.11 3.22
N ALA A 240 36.67 -8.19 3.84
CA ALA A 240 36.45 -9.47 3.16
C ALA A 240 35.15 -9.51 2.35
N VAL A 241 34.22 -8.59 2.62
CA VAL A 241 32.86 -8.59 2.05
C VAL A 241 32.74 -7.59 0.91
N LEU A 242 33.12 -6.33 1.16
CA LEU A 242 32.93 -5.25 0.19
C LEU A 242 34.03 -5.24 -0.86
N THR A 243 33.66 -4.97 -2.10
CA THR A 243 34.57 -4.76 -3.23
C THR A 243 35.22 -3.39 -3.19
N GLU A 244 36.18 -3.12 -4.09
CA GLU A 244 36.80 -1.79 -4.19
C GLU A 244 35.77 -0.71 -4.55
N GLU A 245 34.90 -1.01 -5.51
CA GLU A 245 33.73 -0.22 -5.84
C GLU A 245 32.47 -1.04 -5.53
N ALA A 246 31.48 -0.42 -4.90
CA ALA A 246 30.19 -1.04 -4.61
C ALA A 246 29.06 0.00 -4.66
N TYR A 247 27.85 -0.47 -4.83
CA TYR A 247 26.64 0.35 -4.87
C TYR A 247 26.00 0.37 -3.49
N VAL A 248 25.43 1.52 -3.15
CA VAL A 248 24.58 1.68 -1.97
C VAL A 248 23.14 1.75 -2.43
N GLY A 249 22.22 1.18 -1.67
CA GLY A 249 20.82 1.12 -2.06
C GLY A 249 19.92 0.55 -1.00
N PHE A 250 18.70 0.23 -1.43
CA PHE A 250 17.70 -0.42 -0.60
C PHE A 250 17.09 -1.60 -1.33
N SER A 251 16.64 -2.58 -0.56
CA SER A 251 15.76 -3.65 -1.00
C SER A 251 14.57 -3.72 -0.06
N ALA A 252 13.41 -4.06 -0.58
CA ALA A 252 12.25 -4.39 0.25
C ALA A 252 11.41 -5.43 -0.46
N ALA A 253 10.65 -6.19 0.32
CA ALA A 253 9.66 -7.10 -0.23
C ALA A 253 8.39 -7.11 0.59
N THR A 254 7.29 -7.43 -0.08
CA THR A 254 6.04 -7.81 0.56
C THR A 254 5.87 -9.32 0.49
N GLY A 255 5.04 -9.82 1.38
CA GLY A 255 4.56 -11.19 1.37
C GLY A 255 3.07 -11.21 1.01
N PRO A 256 2.27 -12.09 1.64
CA PRO A 256 0.83 -12.13 1.44
C PRO A 256 0.09 -10.88 1.93
N MET A 257 0.69 -10.10 2.83
CA MET A 257 0.11 -8.87 3.35
C MET A 257 0.61 -7.66 2.56
N LYS A 258 -0.26 -6.67 2.40
CA LYS A 258 0.05 -5.47 1.62
C LYS A 258 0.84 -4.49 2.47
N SER A 259 2.03 -4.14 2.00
CA SER A 259 2.88 -3.13 2.64
C SER A 259 3.49 -2.19 1.60
N ARG A 260 3.74 -0.96 2.04
CA ARG A 260 4.55 0.03 1.32
C ARG A 260 5.78 0.30 2.15
N HIS A 261 6.93 0.06 1.55
CA HIS A 261 8.22 0.43 2.12
C HIS A 261 8.67 1.72 1.45
N CYS A 262 8.62 2.82 2.19
CA CYS A 262 8.92 4.15 1.66
C CYS A 262 10.20 4.70 2.29
N VAL A 263 11.12 5.17 1.46
CA VAL A 263 12.22 6.04 1.87
C VAL A 263 11.81 7.49 1.57
N LEU A 264 11.83 8.33 2.60
CA LEU A 264 11.43 9.74 2.53
C LEU A 264 12.63 10.67 2.33
N ALA A 265 13.79 10.27 2.85
CA ALA A 265 15.04 10.99 2.70
C ALA A 265 16.22 10.04 2.86
N TRP A 266 17.34 10.36 2.21
CA TRP A 266 18.54 9.53 2.25
C TRP A 266 19.79 10.39 2.06
N SER A 267 20.78 10.18 2.91
CA SER A 267 22.10 10.78 2.82
C SER A 267 23.17 9.72 3.04
N PHE A 268 24.28 9.88 2.34
CA PHE A 268 25.42 8.99 2.41
C PHE A 268 26.72 9.79 2.26
N ALA A 269 27.80 9.35 2.92
CA ALA A 269 29.14 9.87 2.71
C ALA A 269 30.21 8.81 2.95
N MET A 270 31.25 8.84 2.11
CA MET A 270 32.52 8.17 2.35
C MET A 270 33.43 9.05 3.23
N ASN A 271 34.16 8.43 4.16
CA ASN A 271 35.19 9.04 5.01
C ASN A 271 34.74 10.31 5.76
N GLY A 272 33.50 10.35 6.20
CA GLY A 272 32.96 11.47 6.95
C GLY A 272 31.53 11.21 7.39
N SER A 273 30.93 12.23 8.00
CA SER A 273 29.52 12.22 8.38
C SER A 273 28.63 12.51 7.16
N ALA A 274 27.55 11.75 7.01
CA ALA A 274 26.54 11.96 6.00
C ALA A 274 25.97 13.39 6.14
N PRO A 275 25.82 14.14 5.03
CA PRO A 275 25.22 15.46 5.08
C PRO A 275 23.86 15.47 5.79
N LEU A 276 23.58 16.54 6.52
CA LEU A 276 22.34 16.65 7.29
C LEU A 276 21.11 16.71 6.37
N ILE A 277 20.09 15.92 6.71
CA ILE A 277 18.79 15.94 6.05
C ILE A 277 18.02 17.17 6.50
N ASP A 278 17.44 17.91 5.55
CA ASP A 278 16.58 19.06 5.84
C ASP A 278 15.16 18.56 6.14
N TYR A 279 14.86 18.38 7.43
CA TYR A 279 13.57 17.87 7.90
C TYR A 279 12.36 18.71 7.42
N ASN A 280 12.56 19.98 7.07
CA ASN A 280 11.47 20.83 6.55
C ASN A 280 11.08 20.49 5.11
N LYS A 281 11.93 19.76 4.38
CA LYS A 281 11.71 19.34 3.00
C LYS A 281 11.24 17.90 2.88
N ILE A 282 11.20 17.16 3.98
CA ILE A 282 10.77 15.76 3.97
C ILE A 282 9.32 15.68 3.48
N PRO A 283 9.04 14.81 2.49
CA PRO A 283 7.70 14.61 1.98
C PRO A 283 6.75 14.09 3.05
N LYS A 284 5.49 14.48 2.96
CA LYS A 284 4.46 13.96 3.85
C LYS A 284 4.10 12.54 3.45
N LEU A 285 3.97 11.67 4.43
CA LEU A 285 3.46 10.32 4.19
C LEU A 285 2.04 10.37 3.62
N PRO A 286 1.69 9.44 2.73
CA PRO A 286 0.35 9.35 2.19
C PRO A 286 -0.60 9.05 3.35
N SER A 287 -1.43 10.03 3.71
CA SER A 287 -2.45 9.83 4.73
C SER A 287 -3.56 8.95 4.15
N ASP A 288 -3.97 7.95 4.92
CA ASP A 288 -5.09 7.06 4.57
C ASP A 288 -6.45 7.79 4.52
N GLN A 289 -6.46 9.11 4.72
CA GLN A 289 -7.64 9.98 4.51
C GLN A 289 -8.10 10.10 3.05
N ASN A 290 -7.53 9.36 2.11
CA ASN A 290 -7.79 9.49 0.68
C ASN A 290 -8.33 8.22 0.00
N THR A 291 -8.95 7.29 0.74
CA THR A 291 -9.71 6.18 0.15
C THR A 291 -10.75 6.69 -0.85
N LEU A 292 -11.40 7.82 -0.55
CA LEU A 292 -12.45 8.41 -1.38
C LEU A 292 -11.94 8.99 -2.71
N SER A 293 -10.73 9.55 -2.76
CA SER A 293 -10.20 10.16 -4.00
C SER A 293 -9.73 9.09 -5.01
N LYS A 294 -9.20 7.97 -4.54
CA LYS A 294 -8.88 6.80 -5.38
C LYS A 294 -10.15 6.13 -5.91
N LEU A 295 -11.17 6.00 -5.05
CA LEU A 295 -12.46 5.44 -5.41
C LEU A 295 -13.19 6.34 -6.43
N LEU A 296 -13.12 7.66 -6.29
CA LEU A 296 -13.65 8.62 -7.27
C LEU A 296 -12.92 8.54 -8.61
N LYS A 297 -11.59 8.35 -8.66
CA LYS A 297 -10.84 8.18 -9.92
C LYS A 297 -11.20 6.90 -10.68
N ILE A 298 -11.65 5.85 -9.99
CA ILE A 298 -12.10 4.58 -10.60
C ILE A 298 -13.58 4.65 -10.96
N VAL A 299 -14.41 5.16 -10.04
CA VAL A 299 -15.87 5.22 -10.21
C VAL A 299 -16.27 6.28 -11.22
N LEU A 300 -15.59 7.43 -11.28
CA LEU A 300 -15.96 8.51 -12.21
C LEU A 300 -15.88 8.10 -13.68
N PRO A 301 -14.82 7.42 -14.19
CA PRO A 301 -14.82 6.93 -15.56
C PRO A 301 -15.80 5.78 -15.78
N ILE A 302 -16.06 4.91 -14.78
CA ILE A 302 -17.09 3.86 -14.89
C ILE A 302 -18.48 4.47 -14.98
N VAL A 303 -18.80 5.43 -14.11
CA VAL A 303 -20.07 6.17 -14.09
C VAL A 303 -20.21 7.01 -15.36
N ALA A 304 -19.16 7.66 -15.84
CA ALA A 304 -19.19 8.38 -17.11
C ALA A 304 -19.41 7.42 -18.28
N SER A 305 -18.77 6.25 -18.29
CA SER A 305 -18.96 5.23 -19.33
C SER A 305 -20.39 4.66 -19.29
N VAL A 306 -20.93 4.40 -18.10
CA VAL A 306 -22.31 3.96 -17.91
C VAL A 306 -23.31 5.05 -18.29
N LEU A 307 -23.02 6.33 -18.00
CA LEU A 307 -23.85 7.47 -18.40
C LEU A 307 -23.83 7.70 -19.92
N ILE A 308 -22.67 7.51 -20.57
CA ILE A 308 -22.53 7.59 -22.04
C ILE A 308 -23.29 6.43 -22.70
N VAL A 309 -23.19 5.21 -22.17
CA VAL A 309 -23.95 4.06 -22.66
C VAL A 309 -25.45 4.19 -22.37
N ALA A 310 -25.84 4.78 -21.22
CA ALA A 310 -27.23 5.02 -20.87
C ALA A 310 -27.88 6.15 -21.70
N ALA A 311 -27.09 7.07 -22.26
CA ALA A 311 -27.60 8.11 -23.15
C ALA A 311 -28.00 7.57 -24.53
N ASP A 312 -27.54 6.36 -24.92
CA ASP A 312 -27.73 5.80 -26.26
C ASP A 312 -28.59 4.52 -26.31
N LEU A 313 -29.12 4.01 -25.19
CA LEU A 313 -30.04 2.88 -25.22
C LEU A 313 -31.50 3.30 -25.28
N GLN A 314 -32.10 3.15 -26.47
CA GLN A 314 -33.55 2.98 -26.59
C GLN A 314 -33.98 1.77 -25.75
N THR A 315 -34.82 2.05 -24.75
CA THR A 315 -35.21 1.16 -23.66
C THR A 315 -35.90 -0.11 -24.15
N THR A 316 -35.38 -1.27 -23.73
CA THR A 316 -36.13 -2.54 -23.76
C THR A 316 -35.98 -3.26 -22.41
N HIS A 317 -37.14 -3.47 -21.77
CA HIS A 317 -37.37 -4.32 -20.58
C HIS A 317 -36.67 -3.92 -19.26
N VAL A 318 -37.44 -3.79 -18.17
CA VAL A 318 -36.89 -3.55 -16.83
C VAL A 318 -36.05 -4.77 -16.41
N VAL A 319 -34.73 -4.61 -16.33
CA VAL A 319 -33.78 -5.59 -15.76
C VAL A 319 -33.14 -4.95 -14.54
N GLY A 320 -33.44 -5.46 -13.35
CA GLY A 320 -32.87 -4.97 -12.09
C GLY A 320 -32.75 -6.09 -11.06
N THR A 321 -31.81 -5.95 -10.14
CA THR A 321 -31.62 -6.91 -9.04
C THR A 321 -32.74 -6.70 -8.02
N MET A 322 -33.56 -7.74 -7.80
CA MET A 322 -34.68 -7.68 -6.88
C MET A 322 -34.22 -7.30 -5.47
N GLY A 323 -34.90 -6.34 -4.84
CA GLY A 323 -34.50 -5.72 -3.57
C GLY A 323 -33.91 -4.30 -3.73
N TYR A 324 -33.28 -4.00 -4.86
CA TYR A 324 -32.75 -2.65 -5.18
C TYR A 324 -33.68 -1.86 -6.11
N ILE A 325 -34.71 -2.50 -6.68
CA ILE A 325 -35.65 -1.85 -7.59
C ILE A 325 -36.62 -0.99 -6.79
N ALA A 326 -36.58 0.32 -7.02
CA ALA A 326 -37.55 1.25 -6.43
C ALA A 326 -38.99 0.92 -6.90
N PRO A 327 -40.02 1.07 -6.04
CA PRO A 327 -41.39 0.70 -6.38
C PRO A 327 -41.91 1.39 -7.64
N GLU A 328 -41.56 2.66 -7.85
CA GLU A 328 -41.94 3.43 -9.01
C GLU A 328 -41.20 3.00 -10.29
N LEU A 329 -39.97 2.48 -10.18
CA LEU A 329 -39.23 1.91 -11.30
C LEU A 329 -39.89 0.60 -11.76
N ALA A 330 -40.28 -0.26 -10.82
CA ALA A 330 -41.01 -1.50 -11.12
C ALA A 330 -42.37 -1.24 -11.79
N ARG A 331 -43.07 -0.16 -11.40
CA ARG A 331 -44.40 0.18 -11.92
C ARG A 331 -44.36 0.92 -13.26
N SER A 332 -43.45 1.88 -13.40
CA SER A 332 -43.43 2.80 -14.55
C SER A 332 -42.38 2.45 -15.59
N GLY A 333 -41.39 1.63 -15.25
CA GLY A 333 -40.22 1.33 -16.08
C GLY A 333 -39.29 2.54 -16.30
N LYS A 334 -39.55 3.68 -15.65
CA LYS A 334 -38.76 4.91 -15.81
C LYS A 334 -37.77 5.05 -14.66
N ALA A 335 -36.48 4.99 -14.98
CA ALA A 335 -35.41 5.33 -14.06
C ALA A 335 -35.38 6.84 -13.79
N SER A 336 -34.94 7.22 -12.59
CA SER A 336 -34.71 8.62 -12.21
C SER A 336 -33.61 8.70 -11.14
N PRO A 337 -33.01 9.86 -10.89
CA PRO A 337 -32.03 9.99 -9.80
C PRO A 337 -32.55 9.50 -8.43
N LEU A 338 -33.86 9.60 -8.19
CA LEU A 338 -34.48 9.12 -6.95
C LEU A 338 -34.60 7.59 -6.90
N THR A 339 -34.70 6.90 -8.05
CA THR A 339 -34.65 5.42 -8.07
C THR A 339 -33.26 4.93 -7.67
N ASP A 340 -32.21 5.69 -8.00
CA ASP A 340 -30.83 5.41 -7.59
C ASP A 340 -30.63 5.66 -6.09
N VAL A 341 -31.23 6.71 -5.53
CA VAL A 341 -31.25 6.96 -4.08
C VAL A 341 -31.88 5.79 -3.33
N PHE A 342 -32.96 5.19 -3.85
CA PHE A 342 -33.57 4.01 -3.24
C PHE A 342 -32.62 2.81 -3.22
N ALA A 343 -31.97 2.52 -4.36
CA ALA A 343 -31.00 1.44 -4.47
C ALA A 343 -29.81 1.65 -3.51
N PHE A 344 -29.34 2.90 -3.39
CA PHE A 344 -28.31 3.28 -2.42
C PHE A 344 -28.76 3.05 -0.97
N GLY A 345 -30.00 3.41 -0.62
CA GLY A 345 -30.57 3.12 0.70
C GLY A 345 -30.57 1.62 1.02
N THR A 346 -30.99 0.79 0.06
CA THR A 346 -30.95 -0.68 0.21
C THR A 346 -29.52 -1.18 0.41
N PHE A 347 -28.55 -0.61 -0.31
CA PHE A 347 -27.13 -0.96 -0.16
C PHE A 347 -26.59 -0.59 1.23
N LEU A 348 -26.91 0.60 1.76
CA LEU A 348 -26.53 0.98 3.13
C LEU A 348 -27.04 -0.02 4.16
N LEU A 349 -28.30 -0.45 4.01
CA LEU A 349 -28.90 -1.45 4.89
C LEU A 349 -28.25 -2.82 4.74
N GLU A 350 -27.93 -3.26 3.51
CA GLU A 350 -27.24 -4.52 3.27
C GLU A 350 -25.86 -4.57 3.94
N VAL A 351 -25.05 -3.53 3.74
CA VAL A 351 -23.70 -3.45 4.31
C VAL A 351 -23.75 -3.41 5.83
N THR A 352 -24.65 -2.60 6.40
CA THR A 352 -24.73 -2.44 7.86
C THR A 352 -25.33 -3.67 8.55
N CYS A 353 -26.27 -4.36 7.90
CA CYS A 353 -26.90 -5.57 8.45
C CYS A 353 -26.17 -6.86 8.12
N GLY A 354 -25.22 -6.85 7.18
CA GLY A 354 -24.54 -8.06 6.68
C GLY A 354 -25.49 -9.08 6.05
N ARG A 355 -26.61 -8.61 5.47
CA ARG A 355 -27.71 -9.45 4.99
C ARG A 355 -28.09 -9.04 3.58
N ARG A 356 -28.41 -10.03 2.73
CA ARG A 356 -28.92 -9.77 1.38
C ARG A 356 -30.26 -9.03 1.42
N PRO A 357 -30.53 -8.10 0.48
CA PRO A 357 -31.77 -7.34 0.40
C PRO A 357 -33.04 -8.17 0.25
N VAL A 358 -32.94 -9.39 -0.27
CA VAL A 358 -34.04 -10.36 -0.38
C VAL A 358 -33.65 -11.65 0.31
N CYS A 359 -34.45 -12.08 1.28
CA CYS A 359 -34.29 -13.38 1.94
C CYS A 359 -35.52 -14.25 1.69
N ASN A 360 -35.31 -15.48 1.20
CA ASN A 360 -36.35 -16.50 1.12
C ASN A 360 -36.44 -17.22 2.46
N THR A 361 -37.57 -17.12 3.17
CA THR A 361 -37.82 -17.95 4.35
C THR A 361 -38.97 -18.90 4.06
N VAL A 362 -38.76 -20.18 4.39
CA VAL A 362 -39.68 -21.29 4.05
C VAL A 362 -41.07 -21.13 4.69
N GLN A 363 -41.20 -20.28 5.73
CA GLN A 363 -42.43 -20.17 6.53
C GLN A 363 -43.23 -18.85 6.33
N HIS A 364 -42.69 -17.81 5.69
CA HIS A 364 -43.34 -16.48 5.65
C HIS A 364 -43.28 -15.76 4.29
N GLY A 365 -42.90 -16.45 3.22
CA GLY A 365 -42.72 -15.82 1.90
C GLY A 365 -41.45 -14.96 1.80
N ARG A 366 -41.29 -14.28 0.66
CA ARG A 366 -40.16 -13.39 0.38
C ARG A 366 -40.27 -12.13 1.25
N LYS A 367 -39.25 -11.82 2.05
CA LYS A 367 -39.17 -10.57 2.83
C LYS A 367 -38.01 -9.71 2.37
N LEU A 368 -38.25 -8.40 2.24
CA LEU A 368 -37.22 -7.41 1.95
C LEU A 368 -36.48 -7.03 3.23
N LEU A 369 -35.18 -6.74 3.10
CA LEU A 369 -34.36 -6.27 4.22
C LEU A 369 -34.88 -4.95 4.79
N VAL A 370 -35.33 -4.03 3.92
CA VAL A 370 -35.91 -2.74 4.31
C VAL A 370 -37.07 -2.93 5.29
N ASP A 371 -38.00 -3.84 5.00
CA ASP A 371 -39.17 -4.11 5.85
C ASP A 371 -38.76 -4.63 7.22
N ARG A 372 -37.73 -5.47 7.26
CA ARG A 372 -37.19 -6.00 8.52
C ARG A 372 -36.54 -4.91 9.35
N VAL A 373 -35.72 -4.05 8.74
CA VAL A 373 -35.06 -2.96 9.48
C VAL A 373 -36.09 -1.98 10.01
N LEU A 374 -37.13 -1.68 9.23
CA LEU A 374 -38.27 -0.87 9.65
C LEU A 374 -39.02 -1.48 10.86
N GLU A 375 -39.20 -2.80 10.89
CA GLU A 375 -39.83 -3.50 12.03
C GLU A 375 -39.00 -3.32 13.33
N TYR A 376 -37.68 -3.44 13.25
CA TYR A 376 -36.79 -3.25 14.40
C TYR A 376 -36.69 -1.78 14.82
N TRP A 377 -36.73 -0.85 13.88
CA TRP A 377 -36.87 0.57 14.17
C TRP A 377 -38.13 0.84 15.00
N ASN A 378 -39.28 0.31 14.57
CA ASN A 378 -40.57 0.48 15.27
C ASN A 378 -40.58 -0.12 16.69
N LYS A 379 -39.75 -1.13 16.94
CA LYS A 379 -39.58 -1.75 18.27
C LYS A 379 -38.58 -1.01 19.16
N GLY A 380 -37.97 0.08 18.68
CA GLY A 380 -36.87 0.77 19.37
C GLY A 380 -35.57 -0.05 19.42
N ALA A 381 -35.48 -1.10 18.61
CA ALA A 381 -34.42 -2.11 18.61
C ALA A 381 -33.54 -2.04 17.36
N LEU A 382 -33.43 -0.86 16.72
CA LEU A 382 -32.71 -0.69 15.46
C LEU A 382 -31.28 -1.27 15.50
N MET A 383 -30.57 -1.08 16.61
CA MET A 383 -29.19 -1.54 16.73
C MET A 383 -29.05 -3.07 16.72
N GLU A 384 -30.12 -3.83 16.93
CA GLU A 384 -30.12 -5.29 16.82
C GLU A 384 -30.08 -5.77 15.36
N THR A 385 -30.25 -4.88 14.37
CA THR A 385 -30.16 -5.23 12.96
C THR A 385 -28.74 -5.20 12.42
N VAL A 386 -27.79 -4.61 13.15
CA VAL A 386 -26.36 -4.56 12.75
C VAL A 386 -25.81 -5.98 12.59
N ASP A 387 -24.90 -6.18 11.65
CA ASP A 387 -24.28 -7.48 11.38
C ASP A 387 -23.68 -8.08 12.68
N PRO A 388 -24.17 -9.26 13.13
CA PRO A 388 -23.61 -9.93 14.29
C PRO A 388 -22.10 -10.22 14.18
N LYS A 389 -21.57 -10.33 12.96
CA LYS A 389 -20.13 -10.55 12.71
C LYS A 389 -19.26 -9.37 13.12
N MET A 390 -19.84 -8.18 13.29
CA MET A 390 -19.09 -7.02 13.77
C MET A 390 -18.77 -7.12 15.28
N LEU A 391 -19.37 -8.05 16.03
CA LEU A 391 -19.04 -8.34 17.45
C LEU A 391 -18.99 -7.10 18.38
N GLY A 392 -19.71 -6.04 18.05
CA GLY A 392 -19.68 -4.77 18.78
C GLY A 392 -18.50 -3.85 18.46
N ASN A 393 -17.62 -4.24 17.53
CA ASN A 393 -16.51 -3.45 17.01
C ASN A 393 -16.97 -2.46 15.92
N TYR A 394 -17.85 -1.54 16.29
CA TYR A 394 -18.33 -0.46 15.42
C TYR A 394 -18.77 0.74 16.26
N ASN A 395 -18.70 1.94 15.69
CA ASN A 395 -19.24 3.13 16.35
C ASN A 395 -20.78 3.08 16.32
N ARG A 396 -21.39 3.06 17.51
CA ARG A 396 -22.84 2.93 17.67
C ARG A 396 -23.62 4.08 17.04
N GLU A 397 -23.08 5.29 17.11
CA GLU A 397 -23.73 6.49 16.56
C GLU A 397 -23.65 6.52 15.03
N GLU A 398 -22.52 6.13 14.45
CA GLU A 398 -22.36 5.99 13.00
C GLU A 398 -23.26 4.87 12.43
N ALA A 399 -23.32 3.71 13.09
CA ALA A 399 -24.22 2.64 12.68
C ALA A 399 -25.70 3.06 12.79
N ARG A 400 -26.07 3.81 13.83
CA ARG A 400 -27.42 4.38 13.96
C ARG A 400 -27.71 5.38 12.84
N LEU A 401 -26.77 6.25 12.52
CA LEU A 401 -26.87 7.22 11.42
C LEU A 401 -27.10 6.49 10.09
N VAL A 402 -26.26 5.52 9.74
CA VAL A 402 -26.34 4.79 8.47
C VAL A 402 -27.63 4.00 8.33
N LEU A 403 -28.09 3.34 9.40
CA LEU A 403 -29.37 2.61 9.39
C LEU A 403 -30.56 3.56 9.20
N THR A 404 -30.54 4.70 9.87
CA THR A 404 -31.61 5.72 9.78
C THR A 404 -31.62 6.34 8.39
N LEU A 405 -30.45 6.68 7.84
CA LEU A 405 -30.30 7.21 6.50
C LEU A 405 -30.68 6.19 5.41
N GLY A 406 -30.34 4.91 5.61
CA GLY A 406 -30.74 3.81 4.73
C GLY A 406 -32.27 3.71 4.63
N LEU A 407 -32.99 3.80 5.75
CA LEU A 407 -34.46 3.84 5.76
C LEU A 407 -35.04 5.08 5.05
N MET A 408 -34.43 6.25 5.20
CA MET A 408 -34.84 7.49 4.51
C MET A 408 -34.65 7.38 2.99
N CYS A 409 -33.50 6.85 2.56
CA CYS A 409 -33.20 6.64 1.14
C CYS A 409 -34.12 5.58 0.52
N SER A 410 -34.43 4.52 1.26
CA SER A 410 -35.36 3.45 0.83
C SER A 410 -36.84 3.78 0.99
N HIS A 411 -37.20 5.06 1.14
CA HIS A 411 -38.60 5.46 1.27
C HIS A 411 -39.41 5.07 0.00
N PRO A 412 -40.64 4.54 0.10
CA PRO A 412 -41.43 4.11 -1.05
C PRO A 412 -41.82 5.27 -1.97
N PHE A 413 -41.94 6.48 -1.42
CA PHE A 413 -42.21 7.69 -2.18
C PHE A 413 -40.93 8.46 -2.52
N PRO A 414 -40.66 8.72 -3.82
CA PRO A 414 -39.47 9.43 -4.25
C PRO A 414 -39.29 10.81 -3.62
N ARG A 415 -40.38 11.54 -3.39
CA ARG A 415 -40.38 12.92 -2.88
C ARG A 415 -39.89 13.06 -1.44
N ASP A 416 -39.96 11.97 -0.68
CA ASP A 416 -39.60 11.95 0.74
C ASP A 416 -38.18 11.38 0.94
N ARG A 417 -37.52 10.95 -0.14
CA ARG A 417 -36.11 10.56 -0.13
C ARG A 417 -35.23 11.82 -0.14
N PRO A 418 -34.10 11.83 0.57
CA PRO A 418 -33.12 12.90 0.46
C PRO A 418 -32.50 12.92 -0.95
N THR A 419 -32.03 14.09 -1.38
CA THR A 419 -31.16 14.18 -2.55
C THR A 419 -29.79 13.59 -2.23
N MET A 420 -29.05 13.08 -3.23
CA MET A 420 -27.69 12.57 -3.00
C MET A 420 -26.75 13.60 -2.36
N ARG A 421 -26.96 14.90 -2.63
CA ARG A 421 -26.24 15.97 -1.94
C ARG A 421 -26.50 15.98 -0.44
N GLN A 422 -27.75 15.85 -0.02
CA GLN A 422 -28.12 15.78 1.39
C GLN A 422 -27.61 14.51 2.05
N VAL A 423 -27.66 13.37 1.34
CA VAL A 423 -27.09 12.09 1.81
C VAL A 423 -25.62 12.26 2.18
N ILE A 424 -24.82 12.90 1.31
CA ILE A 424 -23.39 13.16 1.57
C ILE A 424 -23.23 14.10 2.77
N GLN A 425 -24.00 15.20 2.84
CA GLN A 425 -23.94 16.12 3.98
C GLN A 425 -24.25 15.46 5.33
N TYR A 426 -25.16 14.48 5.36
CA TYR A 426 -25.46 13.73 6.58
C TYR A 426 -24.33 12.76 6.96
N LEU A 427 -23.68 12.13 5.97
CA LEU A 427 -22.56 11.21 6.18
C LEU A 427 -21.28 11.93 6.62
N ASP A 428 -21.02 13.11 6.06
CA ASP A 428 -19.84 13.94 6.39
C ASP A 428 -20.00 14.68 7.73
N GLY A 429 -21.20 14.68 8.33
CA GLY A 429 -21.50 15.40 9.56
C GLY A 429 -21.72 16.92 9.37
N ASP A 430 -21.78 17.38 8.11
CA ASP A 430 -22.04 18.78 7.74
C ASP A 430 -23.48 19.24 8.04
N ALA A 431 -24.41 18.30 8.18
CA ALA A 431 -25.78 18.55 8.59
C ALA A 431 -26.30 17.46 9.54
N PRO A 432 -27.07 17.80 10.60
CA PRO A 432 -27.69 16.79 11.43
C PRO A 432 -28.79 16.06 10.66
N LEU A 433 -28.89 14.74 10.87
CA LEU A 433 -29.95 13.94 10.26
C LEU A 433 -31.32 14.40 10.82
N PRO A 434 -32.32 14.67 9.97
CA PRO A 434 -33.67 14.99 10.43
C PRO A 434 -34.24 13.86 11.28
N GLU A 435 -34.88 14.19 12.41
CA GLU A 435 -35.55 13.18 13.22
C GLU A 435 -36.69 12.52 12.42
N LEU A 436 -36.57 11.21 12.21
CA LEU A 436 -37.65 10.41 11.64
C LEU A 436 -38.82 10.36 12.62
N THR A 437 -39.88 11.15 12.36
CA THR A 437 -41.11 11.10 13.15
C THR A 437 -41.91 9.83 12.82
N VAL A 438 -42.56 9.25 13.83
CA VAL A 438 -43.43 8.06 13.70
C VAL A 438 -44.52 8.26 12.64
N SER A 439 -44.99 9.50 12.44
CA SER A 439 -45.96 9.91 11.43
C SER A 439 -45.47 9.81 9.97
N ASN A 440 -44.17 10.03 9.71
CA ASN A 440 -43.59 9.85 8.37
C ASN A 440 -43.43 8.36 8.03
N LEU A 441 -43.30 7.51 9.05
CA LEU A 441 -43.01 6.08 8.93
C LEU A 441 -44.26 5.19 9.04
N SER A 442 -45.33 5.67 9.71
CA SER A 442 -46.63 4.99 9.71
C SER A 442 -47.23 4.93 8.30
N LEU A 443 -46.99 5.95 7.46
CA LEU A 443 -47.34 5.91 6.04
C LEU A 443 -46.54 4.85 5.26
N LEU A 444 -45.26 4.65 5.64
CA LEU A 444 -44.34 3.65 5.10
C LEU A 444 -44.82 2.23 5.40
N SER A 445 -45.25 1.99 6.65
CA SER A 445 -45.78 0.69 7.10
C SER A 445 -47.21 0.42 6.59
N MET A 446 -48.09 1.44 6.56
CA MET A 446 -49.50 1.28 6.16
C MET A 446 -49.68 1.03 4.65
N MET A 447 -48.81 1.58 3.80
CA MET A 447 -48.90 1.39 2.36
C MET A 447 -48.16 0.15 1.84
N GLN A 448 -47.23 -0.39 2.62
CA GLN A 448 -46.67 -1.73 2.37
C GLN A 448 -47.65 -2.85 2.77
N SER A 449 -48.54 -2.62 3.74
CA SER A 449 -49.60 -3.57 4.11
C SER A 449 -50.82 -3.59 3.17
N GLU A 450 -51.12 -2.50 2.44
CA GLU A 450 -52.34 -2.39 1.62
C GLU A 450 -52.17 -2.58 0.09
N GLY A 451 -51.02 -2.98 -0.45
CA GLY A 451 -51.02 -3.37 -1.88
C GLY A 451 -49.73 -3.44 -2.68
N LEU A 452 -48.60 -3.84 -2.09
CA LEU A 452 -47.40 -4.18 -2.89
C LEU A 452 -46.69 -5.44 -2.35
N THR A 453 -47.46 -6.40 -1.82
CA THR A 453 -47.04 -7.79 -1.92
C THR A 453 -46.86 -8.11 -3.40
N PHE A 454 -45.68 -8.58 -3.77
CA PHE A 454 -45.44 -9.19 -5.08
C PHE A 454 -46.53 -10.24 -5.27
N ASN A 455 -47.53 -9.93 -6.10
CA ASN A 455 -48.74 -10.71 -6.19
C ASN A 455 -48.33 -12.17 -6.48
N GLN A 456 -48.73 -13.08 -5.60
CA GLN A 456 -48.28 -14.48 -5.59
C GLN A 456 -48.91 -15.32 -6.72
N SER A 457 -49.40 -14.68 -7.79
CA SER A 457 -50.18 -15.32 -8.85
C SER A 457 -50.10 -14.55 -10.17
N SER A 458 -48.94 -14.56 -10.83
CA SER A 458 -48.88 -14.46 -12.31
C SER A 458 -47.46 -14.58 -12.85
N GLN A 459 -47.26 -15.62 -13.66
CA GLN A 459 -46.28 -15.78 -14.73
C GLN A 459 -44.87 -16.30 -14.39
N GLN A 460 -44.83 -17.63 -14.23
CA GLN A 460 -43.93 -18.58 -14.91
C GLN A 460 -43.01 -17.98 -16.00
N TYR A 461 -41.71 -17.85 -15.70
CA TYR A 461 -40.63 -17.77 -16.69
C TYR A 461 -39.42 -18.61 -16.23
N PRO A 462 -38.75 -19.33 -17.15
CA PRO A 462 -37.82 -20.39 -16.77
C PRO A 462 -36.44 -19.83 -16.39
N TRP A 463 -35.94 -20.24 -15.24
CA TRP A 463 -34.58 -20.01 -14.78
C TRP A 463 -33.68 -21.12 -15.33
N SER A 464 -32.77 -20.82 -16.26
CA SER A 464 -31.61 -21.68 -16.54
C SER A 464 -30.39 -21.13 -15.83
N GLY A 465 -30.02 -21.79 -14.74
CA GLY A 465 -28.74 -21.58 -14.09
C GLY A 465 -27.67 -22.30 -14.88
N ILE A 466 -26.64 -21.59 -15.32
CA ILE A 466 -25.37 -22.21 -15.71
C ILE A 466 -24.24 -21.37 -15.12
N SER A 467 -23.49 -22.04 -14.24
CA SER A 467 -22.21 -21.67 -13.68
C SER A 467 -21.20 -21.42 -14.80
N MET A 468 -20.45 -20.32 -14.72
CA MET A 468 -19.25 -20.13 -15.55
C MET A 468 -18.23 -21.21 -15.18
N ALA A 469 -17.82 -21.99 -16.17
CA ALA A 469 -16.60 -22.80 -16.13
C ALA A 469 -15.77 -22.48 -17.37
N THR A 470 -14.48 -22.35 -17.10
CA THR A 470 -13.31 -22.01 -17.92
C THR A 470 -13.29 -22.65 -19.31
N MET A 471 -12.98 -21.86 -20.34
CA MET A 471 -12.56 -22.38 -21.65
C MET A 471 -11.16 -21.87 -22.01
N THR A 472 -10.23 -22.81 -22.14
CA THR A 472 -8.94 -22.69 -22.82
C THR A 472 -9.14 -22.59 -24.35
N PRO A 473 -8.26 -21.89 -25.10
CA PRO A 473 -8.41 -21.78 -26.54
C PRO A 473 -7.68 -22.92 -27.25
N ASP A 474 -8.38 -23.62 -28.15
CA ASP A 474 -7.76 -24.51 -29.13
C ASP A 474 -7.79 -23.83 -30.50
N ILE A 475 -6.60 -23.73 -31.09
CA ILE A 475 -6.32 -23.14 -32.40
C ILE A 475 -6.51 -24.24 -33.43
N THR A 476 -7.30 -24.01 -34.50
CA THR A 476 -6.98 -24.55 -35.83
C THR A 476 -7.87 -23.97 -36.94
N GLU A 477 -7.18 -23.34 -37.89
CA GLU A 477 -7.35 -23.36 -39.35
C GLU A 477 -8.69 -22.98 -40.00
N GLY A 478 -8.72 -21.74 -40.50
CA GLY A 478 -9.51 -21.35 -41.67
C GLY A 478 -8.71 -21.57 -42.97
N ARG A 479 -9.41 -22.04 -43.99
CA ARG A 479 -9.06 -21.84 -45.40
C ARG A 479 -9.95 -20.76 -45.99
#